data_AF-A0A0U3AGK2-F1
#
_entry.id   AF-A0A0U3AGK2-F1
#
_cell.length_a   1.000
_cell.length_b   1.000
_cell.length_c   1.000
_cell.angle_alpha   90.00
_cell.angle_beta   90.00
_cell.angle_gamma   90.00
#
_symmetry.space_group_name_H-M   'P 1'
#
loop_
_entity.id
_entity.type
_entity.pdbx_description
1 polymer ?
#
loop_
_entity_poly.entity_id
_entity_poly.type
_entity_poly.pdbx_seq_one_letter_code
_entity_poly.pdbx_strand_id
1 'polypeptide(L)'
;MIAMVLFVLTVNLLLERPGIESVLFAVALAVGLSPELLPAIISVTLSAGARAMGRRGVIVRRLESIENLGSMDILCTDKTGTLTEGKIVLNEALDSHSRPSDEIVRLAFLNAAFETGIENPLDAAIVAAGKSRNLTTHGFAKIDEIPYDFLRRRLTIVVAEDGTPTRHLIVTKGAFSNVLDTCSSLERDGVDVRLTTELRAELDAVFKARGEAGFRVLAVATRRVAAQERYGRADELDMTFRGFLVFFDPPKPDVQRTIHDLARLGIHIKVVSGDNRHVTAHLAEAVGLDSKS
;
A
#
# COMPACT_ATOMS: atom_id res chain seq x y z
N MET A 1 25.14 -26.74 33.48
CA MET A 1 24.94 -26.69 34.94
C MET A 1 24.80 -28.09 35.54
N ILE A 2 23.78 -28.88 35.18
CA ILE A 2 23.57 -30.25 35.73
C ILE A 2 24.80 -31.15 35.56
N ALA A 3 25.39 -31.20 34.35
CA ALA A 3 26.59 -32.00 34.09
C ALA A 3 27.79 -31.59 34.97
N MET A 4 27.95 -30.30 35.27
CA MET A 4 29.01 -29.78 36.12
C MET A 4 28.78 -30.15 37.59
N VAL A 5 27.54 -30.03 38.08
CA VAL A 5 27.16 -30.44 39.44
C VAL A 5 27.41 -31.94 39.63
N LEU A 6 26.98 -32.76 38.67
CA LEU A 6 27.23 -34.20 38.68
C LEU A 6 28.71 -34.52 38.64
N PHE A 7 29.49 -33.86 37.78
CA PHE A 7 30.94 -34.04 37.70
C PHE A 7 31.65 -33.72 39.03
N VAL A 8 31.38 -32.54 39.61
CA VAL A 8 31.97 -32.12 40.88
C VAL A 8 31.57 -33.07 42.01
N LEU A 9 30.31 -33.51 42.03
CA LEU A 9 29.82 -34.47 43.00
C LEU A 9 30.51 -35.83 42.85
N THR A 10 30.62 -36.36 41.62
CA THR A 10 31.32 -37.62 41.34
C THR A 10 32.78 -37.55 41.73
N VAL A 11 33.50 -36.47 41.37
CA VAL A 11 34.91 -36.29 41.73
C VAL A 11 35.09 -36.20 43.24
N ASN A 12 34.26 -35.43 43.95
CA ASN A 12 34.37 -35.31 45.40
C ASN A 12 34.03 -36.63 46.12
N LEU A 13 33.07 -37.40 45.63
CA LEU A 13 32.76 -38.74 46.16
C LEU A 13 33.90 -39.73 45.89
N LEU A 14 34.55 -39.68 44.72
CA LEU A 14 35.75 -40.47 44.41
C LEU A 14 36.96 -40.09 45.29
N LEU A 15 37.01 -38.86 45.78
CA LEU A 15 38.03 -38.36 46.71
C LEU A 15 37.65 -38.58 48.19
N GLU A 16 36.66 -39.43 48.47
CA GLU A 16 36.18 -39.79 49.82
C GLU A 16 35.74 -38.59 50.69
N ARG A 17 35.29 -37.49 50.06
CA ARG A 17 34.76 -36.33 50.78
C ARG A 17 33.34 -36.62 51.32
N PRO A 18 32.91 -35.96 52.42
CA PRO A 18 31.55 -36.13 52.94
C PRO A 18 30.49 -35.79 51.88
N GLY A 19 29.50 -36.66 51.70
CA GLY A 19 28.51 -36.51 50.63
C GLY A 19 27.69 -35.22 50.72
N ILE A 20 27.31 -34.80 51.93
CA ILE A 20 26.55 -33.55 52.16
C ILE A 20 27.40 -32.33 51.78
N GLU A 21 28.67 -32.28 52.21
CA GLU A 21 29.58 -31.19 51.87
C GLU A 21 29.84 -31.13 50.37
N SER A 22 29.95 -32.28 49.72
CA SER A 22 30.15 -32.40 48.27
C SER A 22 28.97 -31.86 47.47
N VAL A 23 27.74 -32.13 47.93
CA VAL A 23 26.51 -31.59 47.33
C VAL A 23 26.42 -30.08 47.55
N LEU A 24 26.64 -29.60 48.78
CA LEU A 24 26.60 -28.17 49.10
C LEU A 24 27.64 -27.40 48.29
N PHE A 25 28.86 -27.95 48.14
CA PHE A 25 29.91 -27.35 47.33
C PHE A 25 29.56 -27.30 45.84
N ALA A 26 29.03 -28.39 45.28
CA ALA A 26 28.63 -28.44 43.87
C ALA A 26 27.49 -27.45 43.55
N VAL A 27 26.52 -27.30 44.45
CA VAL A 27 25.43 -26.32 44.32
C VAL A 27 25.95 -24.88 44.46
N ALA A 28 26.81 -24.61 45.44
CA ALA A 28 27.41 -23.29 45.63
C ALA A 28 28.20 -22.84 44.39
N LEU A 29 28.97 -23.76 43.78
CA LEU A 29 29.69 -23.50 42.54
C LEU A 29 28.72 -23.27 41.36
N ALA A 30 27.63 -24.03 41.28
CA ALA A 30 26.63 -23.88 40.21
C ALA A 30 25.91 -22.53 40.26
N VAL A 31 25.52 -22.08 41.45
CA VAL A 31 24.92 -20.76 41.68
C VAL A 31 25.94 -19.66 41.43
N GLY A 32 27.15 -19.77 42.00
CA GLY A 32 28.19 -18.74 41.87
C GLY A 32 28.70 -18.50 40.45
N LEU A 33 28.59 -19.48 39.55
CA LEU A 33 28.95 -19.35 38.14
C LEU A 33 27.76 -18.91 37.26
N SER A 34 26.53 -18.92 37.78
CA SER A 34 25.35 -18.51 37.03
C SER A 34 25.26 -16.99 36.96
N PRO A 35 25.19 -16.37 35.77
CA PRO A 35 25.06 -14.92 35.66
C PRO A 35 23.59 -14.50 35.87
N GLU A 36 23.09 -14.64 37.09
CA GLU A 36 21.68 -14.40 37.47
C GLU A 36 21.22 -12.95 37.23
N LEU A 37 22.15 -12.01 37.27
CA LEU A 37 21.88 -10.58 37.05
C LEU A 37 21.89 -10.19 35.57
N LEU A 38 22.38 -11.05 34.67
CA LEU A 38 22.52 -10.71 33.25
C LEU A 38 21.18 -10.34 32.58
N PRO A 39 20.06 -11.06 32.82
CA PRO A 39 18.75 -10.67 32.28
C PRO A 39 18.30 -9.29 32.75
N ALA A 40 18.56 -8.96 34.02
CA ALA A 40 18.21 -7.65 34.59
C ALA A 40 19.05 -6.53 33.97
N ILE A 41 20.35 -6.75 33.80
CA ILE A 41 21.26 -5.79 33.14
C ILE A 41 20.79 -5.51 31.70
N ILE A 42 20.52 -6.56 30.92
CA ILE A 42 20.05 -6.43 29.54
C ILE A 42 18.74 -5.62 29.49
N SER A 43 17.77 -5.95 30.34
CA SER A 43 16.48 -5.24 30.39
C SER A 43 16.63 -3.76 30.73
N VAL A 44 17.46 -3.42 31.72
CA VAL A 44 17.72 -2.02 32.12
C VAL A 44 18.41 -1.25 30.99
N THR A 45 19.43 -1.84 30.36
CA THR A 45 20.16 -1.19 29.26
C THR A 45 19.27 -0.99 28.03
N LEU A 46 18.49 -2.00 27.62
CA LEU A 46 17.54 -1.86 26.50
C LEU A 46 16.43 -0.86 26.82
N SER A 47 15.94 -0.81 28.07
CA SER A 47 14.94 0.18 28.50
C SER A 47 15.50 1.61 28.44
N ALA A 48 16.76 1.82 28.83
CA ALA A 48 17.43 3.10 28.65
C ALA A 48 17.55 3.48 27.16
N GLY A 49 17.90 2.52 26.30
CA GLY A 49 17.91 2.67 24.84
C GLY A 49 16.54 3.06 24.28
N ALA A 50 15.48 2.35 24.68
CA ALA A 50 14.09 2.65 24.30
C ALA A 50 13.68 4.08 24.68
N ARG A 51 14.06 4.54 25.88
CA ARG A 51 13.81 5.92 26.32
C ARG A 51 14.57 6.94 25.49
N ALA A 52 15.82 6.65 25.11
CA ALA A 52 16.61 7.53 24.24
C ALA A 52 16.01 7.62 22.83
N MET A 53 15.53 6.50 22.28
CA MET A 53 14.82 6.45 21.00
C MET A 53 13.48 7.21 21.06
N GLY A 54 12.73 7.07 22.15
CA GLY A 54 11.46 7.79 22.38
C GLY A 54 11.61 9.31 22.38
N ARG A 55 12.71 9.84 22.94
CA ARG A 55 13.03 11.28 22.87
C ARG A 55 13.27 11.78 21.44
N ARG A 56 13.52 10.88 20.49
CA ARG A 56 13.69 11.17 19.06
C ARG A 56 12.45 10.80 18.22
N GLY A 57 11.32 10.50 18.88
CA GLY A 57 10.06 10.17 18.22
C GLY A 57 9.89 8.70 17.82
N VAL A 58 10.77 7.80 18.26
CA VAL A 58 10.68 6.35 17.97
C VAL A 58 10.10 5.59 19.16
N ILE A 59 8.94 4.95 18.98
CA ILE A 59 8.26 4.20 20.04
C ILE A 59 8.66 2.72 19.96
N VAL A 60 9.36 2.24 21.00
CA VAL A 60 9.73 0.82 21.15
C VAL A 60 8.70 0.10 22.00
N ARG A 61 7.92 -0.81 21.39
CA ARG A 61 6.91 -1.63 22.10
C ARG A 61 7.49 -2.91 22.73
N ARG A 62 8.61 -3.38 22.19
CA ARG A 62 9.31 -4.63 22.55
C ARG A 62 10.81 -4.34 22.59
N LEU A 63 11.48 -4.62 23.71
CA LEU A 63 12.87 -4.23 23.92
C LEU A 63 13.82 -5.00 22.98
N GLU A 64 13.50 -6.26 22.71
CA GLU A 64 14.20 -7.12 21.76
C GLU A 64 14.22 -6.56 20.33
N SER A 65 13.27 -5.69 19.96
CA SER A 65 13.28 -5.01 18.66
C SER A 65 14.48 -4.09 18.46
N ILE A 66 15.11 -3.60 19.54
CA ILE A 66 16.31 -2.74 19.44
C ILE A 66 17.49 -3.55 18.92
N GLU A 67 17.67 -4.77 19.45
CA GLU A 67 18.72 -5.68 18.98
C GLU A 67 18.46 -6.09 17.53
N ASN A 68 17.24 -6.54 17.22
CA ASN A 68 16.85 -6.95 15.87
C ASN A 68 17.09 -5.84 14.83
N LEU A 69 16.86 -4.58 15.20
CA LEU A 69 17.13 -3.45 14.31
C LEU A 69 18.63 -3.24 14.10
N GLY A 70 19.45 -3.49 15.13
CA GLY A 70 20.90 -3.36 15.07
C GLY A 70 21.60 -4.51 14.34
N SER A 71 20.99 -5.69 14.29
CA SER A 71 21.50 -6.89 13.60
C SER A 71 20.86 -7.13 12.23
N MET A 72 20.10 -6.17 11.70
CA MET A 72 19.38 -6.31 10.45
C MET A 72 20.30 -6.20 9.23
N ASP A 73 20.27 -7.21 8.36
CA ASP A 73 20.95 -7.17 7.06
C ASP A 73 20.05 -6.68 5.92
N ILE A 74 18.74 -6.91 6.02
CA ILE A 74 17.75 -6.60 4.98
C ILE A 74 16.55 -5.87 5.57
N LEU A 75 16.27 -4.67 5.05
CA LEU A 75 15.06 -3.90 5.33
C LEU A 75 14.04 -4.09 4.21
N CYS A 76 12.96 -4.82 4.52
CA CYS A 76 11.76 -4.84 3.68
C CYS A 76 10.86 -3.66 4.07
N THR A 77 10.54 -2.79 3.12
CA THR A 77 9.75 -1.58 3.37
C THR A 77 8.58 -1.46 2.40
N ASP A 78 7.44 -0.96 2.89
CA ASP A 78 6.32 -0.62 2.03
C ASP A 78 6.64 0.64 1.23
N LYS A 79 5.96 0.83 0.11
CA LYS A 79 6.09 2.01 -0.74
C LYS A 79 5.29 3.18 -0.19
N THR A 80 3.97 3.02 -0.15
CA THR A 80 3.01 4.09 0.06
C THR A 80 2.99 4.52 1.52
N GLY A 81 3.19 5.80 1.80
CA GLY A 81 3.23 6.36 3.15
C GLY A 81 4.51 6.06 3.96
N THR A 82 5.35 5.13 3.48
CA THR A 82 6.65 4.83 4.09
C THR A 82 7.79 5.50 3.33
N LEU A 83 7.99 5.18 2.05
CA LEU A 83 8.95 5.88 1.18
C LEU A 83 8.37 7.16 0.59
N THR A 84 7.05 7.20 0.42
CA THR A 84 6.30 8.37 -0.06
C THR A 84 5.59 9.09 1.08
N GLU A 85 5.14 10.32 0.83
CA GLU A 85 4.37 11.09 1.82
C GLU A 85 3.01 10.44 2.14
N GLY A 86 2.51 9.53 1.28
CA GLY A 86 1.18 8.96 1.40
C GLY A 86 0.07 9.96 1.10
N LYS A 87 0.43 11.10 0.51
CA LYS A 87 -0.50 12.16 0.09
C LYS A 87 -0.74 12.01 -1.40
N ILE A 88 -1.67 11.11 -1.74
CA ILE A 88 -2.06 10.90 -3.12
C ILE A 88 -2.77 12.15 -3.64
N VAL A 89 -2.35 12.65 -4.80
CA VAL A 89 -2.98 13.78 -5.49
C VAL A 89 -3.39 13.33 -6.90
N LEU A 90 -4.59 13.74 -7.33
CA LEU A 90 -5.00 13.60 -8.73
C LEU A 90 -4.25 14.65 -9.56
N ASN A 91 -3.25 14.19 -10.33
CA ASN A 91 -2.41 15.05 -11.16
C ASN A 91 -3.13 15.46 -12.44
N GLU A 92 -3.69 14.48 -13.16
CA GLU A 92 -4.38 14.68 -14.43
C GLU A 92 -5.56 13.71 -14.57
N ALA A 93 -6.59 14.15 -15.29
CA ALA A 93 -7.66 13.28 -15.80
C ALA A 93 -7.68 13.41 -17.32
N LEU A 94 -7.51 12.29 -18.02
CA LEU A 94 -7.25 12.27 -19.45
C LEU A 94 -8.36 11.53 -20.19
N ASP A 95 -8.76 12.02 -21.36
CA ASP A 95 -9.64 11.29 -22.28
C ASP A 95 -8.89 10.13 -22.97
N SER A 96 -9.58 9.42 -23.87
CA SER A 96 -9.00 8.32 -24.67
C SER A 96 -7.89 8.76 -25.64
N HIS A 97 -7.74 10.07 -25.90
CA HIS A 97 -6.67 10.66 -26.69
C HIS A 97 -5.51 11.18 -25.82
N SER A 98 -5.52 10.91 -24.51
CA SER A 98 -4.55 11.44 -23.56
C SER A 98 -4.58 12.96 -23.40
N ARG A 99 -5.73 13.60 -23.68
CA ARG A 99 -5.92 15.05 -23.47
C ARG A 99 -6.62 15.30 -22.13
N PRO A 100 -6.25 16.35 -21.38
CA PRO A 100 -6.95 16.73 -20.16
C PRO A 100 -8.46 16.93 -20.41
N SER A 101 -9.30 16.36 -19.54
CA SER A 101 -10.75 16.38 -19.72
C SER A 101 -11.50 16.55 -18.40
N ASP A 102 -12.24 17.65 -18.27
CA ASP A 102 -13.10 17.94 -17.11
C ASP A 102 -14.29 16.98 -17.02
N GLU A 103 -14.72 16.39 -18.15
CA GLU A 103 -15.72 15.33 -18.19
C GLU A 103 -15.27 14.13 -17.35
N ILE A 104 -14.02 13.71 -17.52
CA ILE A 104 -13.46 12.57 -16.77
C ILE A 104 -13.33 12.90 -15.28
N VAL A 105 -12.96 14.14 -14.94
CA VAL A 105 -12.97 14.61 -13.55
C VAL A 105 -14.39 14.55 -12.98
N ARG A 106 -15.41 14.99 -13.73
CA ARG A 106 -16.80 14.95 -13.27
C ARG A 106 -17.30 13.54 -13.04
N LEU A 107 -17.06 12.62 -13.97
CA LEU A 107 -17.45 11.21 -13.82
C LEU A 107 -16.77 10.58 -12.61
N ALA A 108 -15.45 10.76 -12.49
CA ALA A 108 -14.70 10.26 -11.34
C ALA A 108 -15.20 10.86 -10.03
N PHE A 109 -15.49 12.17 -10.01
CA PHE A 109 -16.04 12.87 -8.86
C PHE A 109 -17.40 12.29 -8.43
N LEU A 110 -18.32 12.07 -9.37
CA LEU A 110 -19.61 11.45 -9.05
C LEU A 110 -19.41 10.06 -8.44
N ASN A 111 -18.53 9.25 -9.02
CA ASN A 111 -18.22 7.93 -8.49
C ASN A 111 -17.60 7.99 -7.09
N ALA A 112 -16.63 8.87 -6.84
CA ALA A 112 -15.97 8.98 -5.53
C ALA A 112 -16.83 9.68 -4.46
N ALA A 113 -17.62 10.68 -4.83
CA ALA A 113 -18.43 11.46 -3.88
C ALA A 113 -19.66 10.69 -3.37
N PHE A 114 -20.20 9.77 -4.18
CA PHE A 114 -21.34 8.94 -3.79
C PHE A 114 -20.95 7.60 -3.20
N GLU A 115 -19.66 7.23 -3.19
CA GLU A 115 -19.19 6.00 -2.57
C GLU A 115 -19.53 5.97 -1.07
N THR A 116 -20.17 4.90 -0.60
CA THR A 116 -20.49 4.70 0.83
C THR A 116 -19.59 3.66 1.49
N GLY A 117 -18.55 3.23 0.77
CA GLY A 117 -17.61 2.18 1.17
C GLY A 117 -16.45 2.66 2.05
N ILE A 118 -15.27 2.10 1.79
CA ILE A 118 -14.07 2.31 2.59
C ILE A 118 -13.41 3.61 2.19
N GLU A 119 -13.06 4.45 3.16
CA GLU A 119 -12.26 5.64 2.89
C GLU A 119 -10.92 5.28 2.23
N ASN A 120 -10.67 5.89 1.08
CA ASN A 120 -9.52 5.60 0.24
C ASN A 120 -8.82 6.91 -0.16
N PRO A 121 -7.49 7.03 0.00
CA PRO A 121 -6.75 8.24 -0.38
C PRO A 121 -6.91 8.64 -1.85
N LEU A 122 -7.13 7.69 -2.77
CA LEU A 122 -7.41 7.99 -4.18
C LEU A 122 -8.73 8.74 -4.35
N ASP A 123 -9.76 8.33 -3.60
CA ASP A 123 -11.10 8.91 -3.70
C ASP A 123 -11.17 10.26 -3.02
N ALA A 124 -10.47 10.41 -1.89
CA ALA A 124 -10.23 11.71 -1.29
C ALA A 124 -9.55 12.68 -2.27
N ALA A 125 -8.56 12.22 -3.04
CA ALA A 125 -7.87 13.03 -4.05
C ALA A 125 -8.80 13.43 -5.21
N ILE A 126 -9.65 12.51 -5.70
CA ILE A 126 -10.66 12.80 -6.71
C ILE A 126 -11.68 13.82 -6.19
N VAL A 127 -12.21 13.62 -4.98
CA VAL A 127 -13.19 14.53 -4.36
C VAL A 127 -12.60 15.91 -4.16
N ALA A 128 -11.35 16.02 -3.69
CA ALA A 128 -10.65 17.29 -3.56
C ALA A 128 -10.49 18.01 -4.92
N ALA A 129 -10.10 17.27 -5.96
CA ALA A 129 -9.95 17.81 -7.32
C ALA A 129 -11.26 18.22 -7.99
N GLY A 130 -12.38 17.57 -7.64
CA GLY A 130 -13.70 17.97 -8.09
C GLY A 130 -14.21 19.21 -7.35
N LYS A 131 -14.03 19.27 -6.03
CA LYS A 131 -14.38 20.45 -5.21
C LYS A 131 -13.62 21.70 -5.63
N SER A 132 -12.32 21.58 -5.97
CA SER A 132 -11.54 22.73 -6.47
C SER A 132 -12.03 23.26 -7.82
N ARG A 133 -12.78 22.45 -8.58
CA ARG A 133 -13.46 22.83 -9.84
C ARG A 133 -14.92 23.21 -9.63
N ASN A 134 -15.38 23.38 -8.39
CA ASN A 134 -16.77 23.65 -8.03
C ASN A 134 -17.77 22.58 -8.52
N LEU A 135 -17.33 21.33 -8.68
CA LEU A 135 -18.23 20.24 -8.99
C LEU A 135 -19.08 19.90 -7.77
N THR A 136 -20.35 19.59 -8.02
CA THR A 136 -21.31 19.18 -6.99
C THR A 136 -22.03 17.93 -7.44
N THR A 137 -22.65 17.24 -6.48
CA THR A 137 -23.52 16.10 -6.75
C THR A 137 -24.95 16.52 -7.11
N HIS A 138 -25.24 17.82 -7.13
CA HIS A 138 -26.56 18.32 -7.54
C HIS A 138 -26.86 17.92 -9.00
N GLY A 139 -28.13 17.60 -9.28
CA GLY A 139 -28.51 17.04 -10.57
C GLY A 139 -28.36 15.51 -10.66
N PHE A 140 -27.81 14.87 -9.62
CA PHE A 140 -27.62 13.42 -9.58
C PHE A 140 -28.11 12.83 -8.27
N ALA A 141 -28.79 11.68 -8.36
CA ALA A 141 -29.17 10.88 -7.21
C ALA A 141 -28.49 9.51 -7.29
N LYS A 142 -27.82 9.09 -6.21
CA LYS A 142 -27.29 7.73 -6.11
C LYS A 142 -28.46 6.74 -6.07
N ILE A 143 -28.44 5.76 -6.96
CA ILE A 143 -29.42 4.68 -7.02
C ILE A 143 -28.88 3.44 -6.33
N ASP A 144 -27.65 3.05 -6.68
CA ASP A 144 -27.03 1.83 -6.15
C ASP A 144 -25.50 1.92 -6.23
N GLU A 145 -24.83 0.96 -5.62
CA GLU A 145 -23.39 0.75 -5.76
C GLU A 145 -23.04 -0.72 -5.90
N ILE A 146 -21.98 -1.00 -6.66
CA ILE A 146 -21.31 -2.30 -6.66
C ILE A 146 -19.98 -2.07 -5.94
N PRO A 147 -19.88 -2.45 -4.64
CA PRO A 147 -18.73 -2.12 -3.80
C PRO A 147 -17.40 -2.62 -4.37
N TYR A 148 -16.30 -2.03 -3.93
CA TYR A 148 -14.97 -2.46 -4.34
C TYR A 148 -14.73 -3.92 -3.96
N ASP A 149 -14.16 -4.68 -4.88
CA ASP A 149 -13.82 -6.08 -4.70
C ASP A 149 -12.33 -6.28 -5.06
N PHE A 150 -11.56 -6.90 -4.17
CA PHE A 150 -10.11 -7.08 -4.34
C PHE A 150 -9.71 -7.98 -5.53
N LEU A 151 -10.61 -8.86 -5.98
CA LEU A 151 -10.44 -9.68 -7.18
C LEU A 151 -10.77 -8.89 -8.45
N ARG A 152 -11.88 -8.13 -8.43
CA ARG A 152 -12.31 -7.31 -9.59
C ARG A 152 -11.53 -6.02 -9.74
N ARG A 153 -10.96 -5.50 -8.65
CA ARG A 153 -10.17 -4.26 -8.57
C ARG A 153 -10.87 -3.02 -9.16
N ARG A 154 -12.19 -2.93 -8.98
CA ARG A 154 -13.02 -1.82 -9.46
C ARG A 154 -14.22 -1.60 -8.54
N LEU A 155 -14.74 -0.37 -8.59
CA LEU A 155 -15.92 0.10 -7.86
C LEU A 155 -16.84 0.80 -8.87
N THR A 156 -18.14 0.52 -8.74
CA THR A 156 -19.16 1.10 -9.61
C THR A 156 -20.20 1.83 -8.79
N ILE A 157 -20.55 3.05 -9.20
CA ILE A 157 -21.68 3.82 -8.69
C ILE A 157 -22.70 3.97 -9.80
N VAL A 158 -23.97 3.81 -9.43
CA VAL A 158 -25.09 4.04 -10.33
C VAL A 158 -25.84 5.29 -9.89
N VAL A 159 -26.02 6.22 -10.82
CA VAL A 159 -26.72 7.47 -10.57
C VAL A 159 -27.87 7.67 -11.57
N ALA A 160 -28.94 8.31 -11.10
CA ALA A 160 -29.96 8.90 -11.96
C ALA A 160 -29.64 10.39 -12.14
N GLU A 161 -29.71 10.88 -13.37
CA GLU A 161 -29.55 12.29 -13.72
C GLU A 161 -30.93 12.96 -13.79
N ASP A 162 -31.06 14.14 -13.18
CA ASP A 162 -32.30 14.90 -13.17
C ASP A 162 -32.84 15.11 -14.59
N GLY A 163 -34.14 14.89 -14.76
CA GLY A 163 -34.80 14.97 -16.08
C GLY A 163 -34.69 13.70 -16.94
N THR A 164 -33.98 12.66 -16.49
CA THR A 164 -33.89 11.37 -17.21
C THR A 164 -34.24 10.14 -16.34
N PRO A 165 -35.40 10.11 -15.66
CA PRO A 165 -35.73 9.10 -14.65
C PRO A 165 -35.81 7.66 -15.19
N THR A 166 -35.93 7.48 -16.51
CA THR A 166 -36.00 6.16 -17.16
C THR A 166 -34.63 5.60 -17.54
N ARG A 167 -33.54 6.35 -17.30
CA ARG A 167 -32.18 5.93 -17.59
C ARG A 167 -31.26 6.18 -16.42
N HIS A 168 -30.43 5.20 -16.11
CA HIS A 168 -29.37 5.35 -15.12
C HIS A 168 -28.01 5.38 -15.80
N LEU A 169 -27.10 6.17 -15.22
CA LEU A 169 -25.70 6.23 -15.59
C LEU A 169 -24.90 5.38 -14.61
N ILE A 170 -24.27 4.34 -15.13
CA ILE A 170 -23.29 3.53 -14.43
C ILE A 170 -21.93 4.18 -14.65
N VAL A 171 -21.22 4.48 -13.57
CA VAL A 171 -19.84 4.99 -13.60
C VAL A 171 -18.95 4.04 -12.82
N THR A 172 -17.96 3.47 -13.50
CA THR A 172 -17.00 2.52 -12.92
C THR A 172 -15.61 3.12 -12.94
N LYS A 173 -14.90 3.04 -11.80
CA LYS A 173 -13.47 3.34 -11.69
C LYS A 173 -12.72 2.13 -11.17
N GLY A 174 -11.46 1.96 -11.58
CA GLY A 174 -10.66 0.85 -11.07
C GLY A 174 -9.30 0.68 -11.74
N ALA A 175 -8.66 -0.45 -11.45
CA ALA A 175 -7.41 -0.84 -12.12
C ALA A 175 -7.63 -0.92 -13.63
N PHE A 176 -6.68 -0.37 -14.39
CA PHE A 176 -6.82 -0.16 -15.83
C PHE A 176 -7.24 -1.43 -16.59
N SER A 177 -6.49 -2.53 -16.44
CA SER A 177 -6.80 -3.81 -17.11
C SER A 177 -8.19 -4.33 -16.74
N ASN A 178 -8.55 -4.29 -15.46
CA ASN A 178 -9.81 -4.83 -14.96
C ASN A 178 -11.05 -4.04 -15.41
N VAL A 179 -10.91 -2.74 -15.71
CA VAL A 179 -11.97 -1.91 -16.28
C VAL A 179 -12.01 -2.09 -17.80
N LEU A 180 -10.85 -2.10 -18.46
CA LEU A 180 -10.77 -2.29 -19.91
C LEU A 180 -11.34 -3.65 -20.35
N ASP A 181 -11.18 -4.69 -19.53
CA ASP A 181 -11.75 -6.02 -19.77
C ASP A 181 -13.28 -6.03 -19.80
N THR A 182 -13.94 -5.06 -19.16
CA THR A 182 -15.41 -4.95 -19.20
C THR A 182 -15.92 -3.98 -20.26
N CYS A 183 -15.01 -3.31 -20.97
CA CYS A 183 -15.35 -2.36 -22.03
C CYS A 183 -15.51 -3.05 -23.38
N SER A 184 -16.58 -2.71 -24.10
CA SER A 184 -16.82 -3.15 -25.49
C SER A 184 -16.66 -2.00 -26.50
N SER A 185 -16.65 -0.76 -26.01
CA SER A 185 -16.45 0.48 -26.77
C SER A 185 -15.53 1.43 -26.02
N LEU A 186 -15.06 2.47 -26.70
CA LEU A 186 -14.46 3.64 -26.09
C LEU A 186 -15.05 4.91 -26.72
N GLU A 187 -15.09 5.99 -25.95
CA GLU A 187 -15.51 7.30 -26.46
C GLU A 187 -14.32 7.97 -27.16
N ARG A 188 -14.48 8.38 -28.43
CA ARG A 188 -13.57 9.27 -29.16
C ARG A 188 -14.34 10.43 -29.76
N ASP A 189 -13.90 11.65 -29.43
CA ASP A 189 -14.49 12.89 -29.94
C ASP A 189 -16.03 12.93 -29.83
N GLY A 190 -16.57 12.44 -28.70
CA GLY A 190 -18.01 12.40 -28.44
C GLY A 190 -18.78 11.23 -29.08
N VAL A 191 -18.10 10.30 -29.74
CA VAL A 191 -18.71 9.12 -30.38
C VAL A 191 -18.15 7.83 -29.80
N ASP A 192 -19.04 6.89 -29.49
CA ASP A 192 -18.67 5.56 -29.04
C ASP A 192 -18.22 4.71 -30.25
N VAL A 193 -16.93 4.35 -30.27
CA VAL A 193 -16.35 3.44 -31.26
C VAL A 193 -16.08 2.09 -30.62
N ARG A 194 -16.19 1.01 -31.40
CA ARG A 194 -15.92 -0.34 -30.89
C ARG A 194 -14.45 -0.45 -30.45
N LEU A 195 -14.23 -1.02 -29.27
CA LEU A 195 -12.90 -1.21 -28.72
C LEU A 195 -12.19 -2.37 -29.42
N THR A 196 -11.44 -2.05 -30.48
CA THR A 196 -10.64 -3.03 -31.23
C THR A 196 -9.34 -3.37 -30.51
N THR A 197 -8.64 -4.41 -30.99
CA THR A 197 -7.35 -4.83 -30.44
C THR A 197 -6.30 -3.73 -30.55
N GLU A 198 -6.32 -2.97 -31.65
CA GLU A 198 -5.41 -1.84 -31.90
C GLU A 198 -5.65 -0.73 -30.87
N LEU A 199 -6.92 -0.37 -30.64
CA LEU A 199 -7.28 0.66 -29.67
C LEU A 199 -6.97 0.23 -28.23
N ARG A 200 -7.11 -1.07 -27.90
CA ARG A 200 -6.65 -1.61 -26.62
C ARG A 200 -5.15 -1.42 -26.45
N ALA A 201 -4.36 -1.76 -27.47
CA ALA A 201 -2.91 -1.60 -27.44
C ALA A 201 -2.47 -0.13 -27.31
N GLU A 202 -3.19 0.81 -27.93
CA GLU A 202 -2.95 2.25 -27.75
C GLU A 202 -3.17 2.69 -26.30
N LEU A 203 -4.27 2.25 -25.66
CA LEU A 203 -4.57 2.58 -24.27
C LEU A 203 -3.57 1.93 -23.30
N ASP A 204 -3.16 0.69 -23.57
CA ASP A 204 -2.09 -0.01 -22.83
C ASP A 204 -0.76 0.77 -22.89
N ALA A 205 -0.42 1.33 -24.06
CA ALA A 205 0.80 2.13 -24.23
C ALA A 205 0.76 3.40 -23.36
N VAL A 206 -0.38 4.08 -23.29
CA VAL A 206 -0.58 5.25 -22.41
C VAL A 206 -0.44 4.85 -20.94
N PHE A 207 -1.11 3.78 -20.52
CA PHE A 207 -1.02 3.25 -19.17
C PHE A 207 0.42 2.93 -18.76
N LYS A 208 1.17 2.26 -19.64
CA LYS A 208 2.57 1.92 -19.44
C LYS A 208 3.46 3.17 -19.33
N ALA A 209 3.34 4.11 -20.28
CA ALA A 209 4.15 5.32 -20.31
C ALA A 209 3.95 6.17 -19.04
N ARG A 210 2.70 6.32 -18.58
CA ARG A 210 2.40 7.05 -17.34
C ARG A 210 2.91 6.31 -16.10
N GLY A 211 2.82 4.98 -16.08
CA GLY A 211 3.42 4.17 -15.01
C GLY A 211 4.93 4.30 -14.95
N GLU A 212 5.63 4.32 -16.09
CA GLU A 212 7.08 4.49 -16.19
C GLU A 212 7.53 5.90 -15.78
N ALA A 213 6.65 6.89 -15.89
CA ALA A 213 6.83 8.22 -15.34
C ALA A 213 6.46 8.33 -13.84
N GLY A 214 6.19 7.21 -13.16
CA GLY A 214 5.94 7.17 -11.71
C GLY A 214 4.50 7.46 -11.30
N PHE A 215 3.57 7.56 -12.23
CA PHE A 215 2.17 7.85 -11.91
C PHE A 215 1.36 6.57 -11.73
N ARG A 216 0.53 6.53 -10.68
CA ARG A 216 -0.49 5.49 -10.53
C ARG A 216 -1.68 5.84 -11.41
N VAL A 217 -2.12 4.91 -12.25
CA VAL A 217 -3.18 5.15 -13.23
C VAL A 217 -4.39 4.25 -12.95
N LEU A 218 -5.57 4.86 -12.91
CA LEU A 218 -6.86 4.18 -12.92
C LEU A 218 -7.60 4.47 -14.22
N ALA A 219 -8.55 3.60 -14.57
CA ALA A 219 -9.46 3.79 -15.69
C ALA A 219 -10.84 4.22 -15.18
N VAL A 220 -11.55 4.98 -16.01
CA VAL A 220 -12.96 5.32 -15.85
C VAL A 220 -13.73 4.82 -17.07
N ALA A 221 -14.83 4.13 -16.82
CA ALA A 221 -15.75 3.67 -17.84
C ALA A 221 -17.19 4.00 -17.44
N THR A 222 -18.06 4.17 -18.44
CA THR A 222 -19.47 4.47 -18.21
C THR A 222 -20.37 3.65 -19.08
N ARG A 223 -21.61 3.44 -18.63
CA ARG A 223 -22.68 2.88 -19.45
C ARG A 223 -24.00 3.52 -19.07
N ARG A 224 -24.82 3.86 -20.08
CA ARG A 224 -26.19 4.29 -19.86
C ARG A 224 -27.12 3.09 -20.09
N VAL A 225 -27.95 2.81 -19.11
CA VAL A 225 -28.88 1.67 -19.12
C VAL A 225 -30.29 2.13 -18.81
N ALA A 226 -31.28 1.30 -19.15
CA ALA A 226 -32.64 1.51 -18.66
C ALA A 226 -32.63 1.46 -17.12
N ALA A 227 -33.47 2.27 -16.49
CA ALA A 227 -33.60 2.31 -15.04
C ALA A 227 -33.97 0.92 -14.49
N GLN A 228 -33.27 0.51 -13.43
CA GLN A 228 -33.49 -0.74 -12.70
C GLN A 228 -33.43 -0.45 -11.19
N GLU A 229 -34.07 -1.29 -10.39
CA GLU A 229 -34.08 -1.14 -8.94
C GLU A 229 -32.79 -1.61 -8.25
N ARG A 230 -32.06 -2.54 -8.87
CA ARG A 230 -30.85 -3.14 -8.31
C ARG A 230 -29.83 -3.43 -9.38
N TYR A 231 -28.57 -3.27 -9.02
CA TYR A 231 -27.42 -3.50 -9.89
C TYR A 231 -26.48 -4.55 -9.31
N GLY A 232 -25.87 -5.33 -10.19
CA GLY A 232 -24.94 -6.39 -9.85
C GLY A 232 -23.77 -6.45 -10.81
N ARG A 233 -22.88 -7.41 -10.57
CA ARG A 233 -21.62 -7.56 -11.33
C ARG A 233 -21.82 -7.73 -12.84
N ALA A 234 -22.97 -8.24 -13.27
CA ALA A 234 -23.30 -8.41 -14.68
C ALA A 234 -23.55 -7.08 -15.40
N ASP A 235 -23.94 -6.02 -14.66
CA ASP A 235 -24.23 -4.71 -15.23
C ASP A 235 -22.96 -3.90 -15.54
N GLU A 236 -21.79 -4.37 -15.08
CA GLU A 236 -20.48 -3.80 -15.40
C GLU A 236 -19.94 -4.24 -16.77
N LEU A 237 -20.69 -5.05 -17.54
CA LEU A 237 -20.30 -5.50 -18.88
C LEU A 237 -20.64 -4.46 -19.94
N ASP A 238 -20.06 -4.61 -21.13
CA ASP A 238 -20.30 -3.75 -22.31
C ASP A 238 -20.21 -2.25 -22.01
N MET A 239 -19.23 -1.86 -21.21
CA MET A 239 -18.99 -0.47 -20.85
C MET A 239 -18.31 0.30 -21.98
N THR A 240 -18.47 1.62 -21.97
CA THR A 240 -17.68 2.53 -22.79
C THR A 240 -16.51 3.06 -21.97
N PHE A 241 -15.28 2.76 -22.39
CA PHE A 241 -14.08 3.37 -21.80
C PHE A 241 -14.09 4.89 -22.04
N ARG A 242 -13.89 5.67 -20.98
CA ARG A 242 -13.94 7.15 -21.06
C ARG A 242 -12.56 7.77 -20.95
N GLY A 243 -11.72 7.26 -20.04
CA GLY A 243 -10.44 7.90 -19.82
C GLY A 243 -9.65 7.35 -18.64
N PHE A 244 -8.59 8.08 -18.32
CA PHE A 244 -7.63 7.76 -17.26
C PHE A 244 -7.68 8.78 -16.13
N LEU A 245 -7.41 8.31 -14.92
CA LEU A 245 -7.10 9.14 -13.76
C LEU A 245 -5.64 8.88 -13.39
N VAL A 246 -4.83 9.93 -13.39
CA VAL A 246 -3.39 9.88 -13.19
C VAL A 246 -3.07 10.49 -11.83
N PHE A 247 -2.54 9.67 -10.93
CA PHE A 247 -2.24 10.05 -9.55
C PHE A 247 -0.75 10.09 -9.30
N PHE A 248 -0.34 11.00 -8.43
CA PHE A 248 1.02 11.16 -7.98
C PHE A 248 1.09 11.07 -6.46
N ASP A 249 2.11 10.38 -5.95
CA ASP A 249 2.43 10.28 -4.53
C ASP A 249 3.93 10.55 -4.36
N PRO A 250 4.32 11.76 -3.92
CA PRO A 250 5.71 12.17 -3.92
C PRO A 250 6.56 11.38 -2.92
N PRO A 251 7.83 11.09 -3.24
CA PRO A 251 8.78 10.54 -2.27
C PRO A 251 8.99 11.52 -1.10
N LYS A 252 9.24 10.99 0.11
CA LYS A 252 9.62 11.83 1.24
C LYS A 252 10.96 12.54 0.97
N PRO A 253 11.14 13.82 1.35
CA PRO A 253 12.35 14.57 1.04
C PRO A 253 13.66 13.95 1.56
N ASP A 254 13.59 13.21 2.67
CA ASP A 254 14.73 12.59 3.37
C ASP A 254 14.98 11.12 2.97
N VAL A 255 14.14 10.55 2.10
CA VAL A 255 14.17 9.12 1.78
C VAL A 255 15.47 8.71 1.10
N GLN A 256 15.95 9.49 0.13
CA GLN A 256 17.20 9.22 -0.60
C GLN A 256 18.40 9.17 0.34
N ARG A 257 18.49 10.16 1.25
CA ARG A 257 19.55 10.21 2.25
C ARG A 257 19.48 9.00 3.17
N THR A 258 18.29 8.66 3.65
CA THR A 258 18.07 7.52 4.55
C THR A 258 18.48 6.20 3.90
N ILE A 259 18.10 5.98 2.64
CA ILE A 259 18.48 4.80 1.86
C ILE A 259 20.00 4.69 1.73
N HIS A 260 20.67 5.80 1.40
CA HIS A 260 22.11 5.83 1.27
C HIS A 260 22.83 5.61 2.61
N ASP A 261 22.31 6.18 3.72
CA ASP A 261 22.86 5.97 5.06
C ASP A 261 22.72 4.50 5.50
N LEU A 262 21.59 3.85 5.19
CA LEU A 262 21.40 2.41 5.40
C LEU A 262 22.35 1.56 4.54
N ALA A 263 22.52 1.90 3.27
CA ALA A 263 23.44 1.20 2.37
C ALA A 263 24.89 1.28 2.87
N ARG A 264 25.32 2.42 3.45
CA ARG A 264 26.64 2.57 4.08
C ARG A 264 26.83 1.69 5.31
N LEU A 265 25.75 1.32 5.98
CA LEU A 265 25.77 0.36 7.09
C LEU A 265 25.73 -1.10 6.62
N GLY A 266 25.73 -1.35 5.31
CA GLY A 266 25.65 -2.69 4.74
C GLY A 266 24.23 -3.26 4.68
N ILE A 267 23.21 -2.44 4.92
CA ILE A 267 21.81 -2.87 4.93
C ILE A 267 21.24 -2.83 3.51
N HIS A 268 20.74 -3.97 3.03
CA HIS A 268 20.05 -4.07 1.75
C HIS A 268 18.56 -3.70 1.89
N ILE A 269 18.01 -2.98 0.94
CA ILE A 269 16.60 -2.54 0.98
C ILE A 269 15.80 -3.26 -0.10
N LYS A 270 14.62 -3.75 0.26
CA LYS A 270 13.64 -4.35 -0.65
C LYS A 270 12.30 -3.63 -0.51
N VAL A 271 11.75 -3.18 -1.64
CA VAL A 271 10.46 -2.50 -1.68
C VAL A 271 9.37 -3.51 -1.95
N VAL A 272 8.39 -3.60 -1.05
CA VAL A 272 7.19 -4.43 -1.20
C VAL A 272 6.02 -3.51 -1.50
N SER A 273 5.37 -3.67 -2.65
CA SER A 273 4.26 -2.78 -3.04
C SER A 273 3.16 -3.53 -3.77
N GLY A 274 1.92 -3.12 -3.52
CA GLY A 274 0.74 -3.54 -4.29
C GLY A 274 0.50 -2.73 -5.58
N ASP A 275 1.32 -1.71 -5.85
CA ASP A 275 1.23 -0.93 -7.08
C ASP A 275 1.81 -1.67 -8.30
N ASN A 276 1.55 -1.14 -9.50
CA ASN A 276 2.10 -1.69 -10.73
C ASN A 276 3.63 -1.61 -10.73
N ARG A 277 4.30 -2.66 -11.26
CA ARG A 277 5.75 -2.75 -11.43
C ARG A 277 6.41 -1.50 -12.00
N HIS A 278 5.76 -0.80 -12.93
CA HIS A 278 6.31 0.41 -13.56
C HIS A 278 6.44 1.57 -12.57
N VAL A 279 5.41 1.77 -11.74
CA VAL A 279 5.38 2.82 -10.72
C VAL A 279 6.40 2.54 -9.62
N THR A 280 6.47 1.28 -9.20
CA THR A 280 7.43 0.84 -8.17
C THR A 280 8.87 0.98 -8.65
N ALA A 281 9.15 0.60 -9.91
CA ALA A 281 10.46 0.75 -10.52
C ALA A 281 10.88 2.23 -10.63
N HIS A 282 9.97 3.10 -11.09
CA HIS A 282 10.25 4.53 -11.15
C HIS A 282 10.56 5.12 -9.77
N LEU A 283 9.77 4.78 -8.75
CA LEU A 283 10.05 5.25 -7.40
C LEU A 283 11.42 4.75 -6.92
N ALA A 284 11.73 3.45 -7.13
CA ALA A 284 13.01 2.88 -6.73
C ALA A 284 14.17 3.67 -7.33
N GLU A 285 14.15 3.94 -8.64
CA GLU A 285 15.15 4.76 -9.32
C GLU A 285 15.19 6.19 -8.77
N ALA A 286 14.03 6.81 -8.57
CA ALA A 286 13.92 8.16 -8.02
C ALA A 286 14.48 8.27 -6.60
N VAL A 287 14.47 7.19 -5.81
CA VAL A 287 15.03 7.17 -4.44
C VAL A 287 16.44 6.57 -4.37
N GLY A 288 17.05 6.22 -5.51
CA GLY A 288 18.41 5.69 -5.60
C GLY A 288 18.54 4.18 -5.33
N LEU A 289 17.46 3.42 -5.47
CA LEU A 289 17.43 1.95 -5.40
C LEU A 289 17.48 1.34 -6.80
N ASP A 290 18.05 0.14 -6.91
CA ASP A 290 18.03 -0.64 -8.15
C ASP A 290 16.62 -1.22 -8.39
N SER A 291 16.00 -0.84 -9.50
CA SER A 291 14.64 -1.27 -9.88
C SER A 291 14.54 -2.75 -10.28
N LYS A 292 15.67 -3.46 -10.44
CA LYS A 292 15.71 -4.87 -10.87
C LYS A 292 16.07 -5.86 -9.76
N SER A 293 16.33 -5.38 -8.55
CA SER A 293 16.80 -6.17 -7.39
C SER A 293 15.65 -6.56 -6.48
#